data_AF-A0A023FF81-F1
#
_entry.id   AF-A0A023FF81-F1
#
_cell.length_a   1.000
_cell.length_b   1.000
_cell.length_c   1.000
_cell.angle_alpha   90.00
_cell.angle_beta   90.00
_cell.angle_gamma   90.00
#
_symmetry.space_group_name_H-M   'P 1'
#
loop_
_entity.id
_entity.type
_entity.pdbx_description
1 polymer ?
#
loop_
_entity_poly.entity_id
_entity_poly.type
_entity_poly.pdbx_seq_one_letter_code
_entity_poly.pdbx_strand_id
1 'polypeptide(L)'
;MTSHSAVRIAIFAVIALHSIFECLSKPQILQRTDKSTDSEWDPQTCPETCIPSKNITCSDGCVCVKLGEEEEGTCFNMTGVDWLGSPSDD
;
A
#
# COMPACT_ATOMS: atom_id res chain seq x y z
N MET A 1 16.81 -51.31 -13.30
CA MET A 1 16.14 -50.51 -12.24
C MET A 1 16.41 -48.99 -12.36
N THR A 2 16.86 -48.49 -13.52
CA THR A 2 17.19 -47.07 -13.74
C THR A 2 16.06 -46.26 -14.37
N SER A 3 15.09 -46.92 -15.03
CA SER A 3 14.01 -46.24 -15.77
C SER A 3 13.03 -45.47 -14.87
N HIS A 4 12.65 -46.03 -13.71
CA HIS A 4 11.71 -45.37 -12.80
C HIS A 4 12.27 -44.08 -12.18
N SER A 5 13.57 -44.05 -11.89
CA SER A 5 14.21 -42.83 -11.35
C SER A 5 14.27 -41.73 -12.42
N ALA A 6 14.59 -42.08 -13.67
CA ALA A 6 14.62 -41.13 -14.77
C ALA A 6 13.23 -40.49 -15.03
N VAL A 7 12.16 -41.29 -14.98
CA VAL A 7 10.78 -40.80 -15.16
C VAL A 7 10.40 -39.81 -14.05
N ARG A 8 10.74 -40.11 -12.78
CA ARG A 8 10.45 -39.20 -11.66
C ARG A 8 11.18 -37.88 -11.81
N ILE A 9 12.48 -37.92 -12.14
CA ILE A 9 13.29 -36.71 -12.35
C ILE A 9 12.71 -35.87 -13.50
N ALA A 10 12.30 -36.51 -14.60
CA ALA A 10 11.69 -35.82 -15.72
C ALA A 10 10.39 -35.08 -15.32
N ILE A 11 9.51 -35.73 -14.55
CA ILE A 11 8.27 -35.11 -14.06
C ILE A 11 8.57 -33.88 -13.19
N PHE A 12 9.50 -33.99 -12.24
CA PHE A 12 9.90 -32.86 -11.40
C PHE A 12 10.49 -31.71 -12.22
N ALA A 13 11.30 -32.02 -13.23
CA ALA A 13 11.87 -31.00 -14.11
C ALA A 13 10.79 -30.24 -14.89
N VAL A 14 9.74 -30.92 -15.39
CA VAL A 14 8.63 -30.26 -16.09
C VAL A 14 7.83 -29.36 -15.15
N ILE A 15 7.52 -29.83 -13.93
CA ILE A 15 6.79 -29.04 -12.92
C ILE A 15 7.60 -27.79 -12.54
N ALA A 16 8.89 -27.95 -12.29
CA ALA A 16 9.78 -26.83 -11.98
C ALA A 16 9.80 -25.81 -13.13
N LEU A 17 9.91 -26.26 -14.38
CA LEU A 17 9.91 -25.40 -15.55
C LEU A 17 8.60 -24.62 -15.71
N HIS A 18 7.45 -25.27 -15.47
CA HIS A 18 6.14 -24.60 -15.47
C HIS A 18 6.03 -23.54 -14.37
N SER A 19 6.50 -23.84 -13.16
CA SER A 19 6.46 -22.86 -12.04
C SER A 19 7.31 -21.62 -12.31
N ILE A 20 8.48 -21.79 -12.93
CA ILE A 20 9.34 -20.67 -13.34
C ILE A 20 8.63 -19.82 -14.40
N PHE A 21 7.99 -20.47 -15.38
CA PHE A 21 7.25 -19.77 -16.43
C PHE A 21 6.09 -18.96 -15.85
N GLU A 22 5.31 -19.50 -14.90
CA GLU A 22 4.22 -18.80 -14.20
C GLU A 22 4.72 -17.63 -13.34
N CYS A 23 5.86 -17.80 -12.67
CA CYS A 23 6.46 -16.72 -11.88
C CYS A 23 7.02 -15.60 -12.76
N LEU A 24 7.53 -15.92 -13.96
CA LEU A 24 8.06 -14.94 -14.91
C LEU A 24 6.98 -14.33 -15.82
N SER A 25 5.88 -15.05 -16.06
CA SER A 25 4.75 -14.58 -16.87
C SER A 25 3.85 -13.63 -16.10
N LYS A 26 3.85 -13.71 -14.75
CA LYS A 26 3.24 -12.67 -13.93
C LYS A 26 3.99 -11.37 -14.21
N PRO A 27 3.30 -10.32 -14.71
CA PRO A 27 3.92 -9.02 -14.84
C PRO A 27 4.40 -8.64 -13.45
N GLN A 28 5.71 -8.50 -13.30
CA GLN A 28 6.24 -7.90 -12.09
C GLN A 28 5.60 -6.52 -12.06
N ILE A 29 4.77 -6.26 -11.05
CA ILE A 29 4.26 -4.93 -10.72
C ILE A 29 5.47 -4.14 -10.21
N LEU A 30 6.41 -3.86 -11.10
CA LEU A 30 7.66 -3.13 -10.91
C LEU A 30 7.64 -1.78 -11.62
N GLN A 31 6.51 -1.44 -12.25
CA GLN A 31 6.13 -0.04 -12.36
C GLN A 31 5.18 0.24 -11.21
N ARG A 32 5.72 0.80 -10.13
CA ARG A 32 4.99 1.85 -9.41
C ARG A 32 4.76 2.92 -10.46
N THR A 33 3.62 2.84 -11.15
CA THR A 33 3.20 3.94 -11.97
C THR A 33 2.97 5.06 -10.97
N ASP A 34 3.81 6.09 -10.96
CA ASP A 34 3.51 7.38 -10.31
C ASP A 34 2.35 8.11 -11.04
N LYS A 35 1.44 7.34 -11.64
CA LYS A 35 0.08 7.75 -11.97
C LYS A 35 -0.80 7.04 -10.96
N SER A 36 -0.80 7.59 -9.75
CA SER A 36 -2.01 7.42 -8.99
C SER A 36 -3.14 8.16 -9.71
N THR A 37 -4.30 7.55 -9.82
CA THR A 37 -5.56 8.28 -10.01
C THR A 37 -5.98 9.01 -8.73
N ASP A 38 -5.09 9.10 -7.73
CA ASP A 38 -5.28 9.96 -6.56
C ASP A 38 -5.30 11.41 -7.05
N SER A 39 -6.49 11.99 -7.06
CA SER A 39 -6.65 13.42 -6.82
C SER A 39 -5.68 13.83 -5.72
N GLU A 40 -4.91 14.89 -5.95
CA GLU A 40 -3.91 15.49 -5.06
C GLU A 40 -4.34 15.44 -3.58
N TRP A 41 -4.08 14.30 -2.93
CA TRP A 41 -4.40 14.09 -1.53
C TRP A 41 -3.19 14.59 -0.76
N ASP A 42 -3.21 15.87 -0.44
CA ASP A 42 -2.25 16.47 0.48
C ASP A 42 -2.93 16.60 1.85
N PRO A 43 -2.69 15.66 2.80
CA PRO A 43 -3.25 15.76 4.13
C PRO A 43 -2.73 17.03 4.80
N GLN A 44 -3.61 18.00 5.05
CA GLN A 44 -3.21 19.24 5.70
C GLN A 44 -2.80 18.95 7.14
N THR A 45 -1.64 19.44 7.55
CA THR A 45 -1.19 19.29 8.94
C THR A 45 -1.95 20.28 9.82
N CYS A 46 -2.58 19.79 10.88
CA CYS A 46 -3.14 20.65 11.91
C CYS A 46 -1.99 21.18 12.79
N PRO A 47 -2.06 22.41 13.32
CA PRO A 47 -0.96 23.03 14.06
C PRO A 47 -0.68 22.40 15.44
N GLU A 48 -1.33 21.29 15.77
CA GLU A 48 -1.31 20.64 17.08
C GLU A 48 -0.57 19.31 17.01
N THR A 49 0.03 18.93 18.13
CA THR A 49 0.52 17.57 18.35
C THR A 49 -0.38 16.85 19.34
N CYS A 50 -0.33 15.53 19.31
CA CYS A 50 -1.17 14.68 20.12
C CYS A 50 -0.34 13.66 20.90
N ILE A 51 -0.75 13.35 22.12
CA ILE A 51 -0.09 12.37 22.98
C ILE A 51 -1.20 11.47 23.55
N PRO A 52 -1.57 10.38 22.83
CA PRO A 52 -2.64 9.48 23.25
C PRO A 52 -2.41 8.87 24.64
N SER A 53 -1.16 8.62 25.02
CA SER A 53 -0.82 8.11 26.36
C SER A 53 -1.13 9.10 27.49
N LYS A 54 -1.23 10.39 27.18
CA LYS A 54 -1.59 11.47 28.12
C LYS A 54 -3.01 12.01 27.89
N ASN A 55 -3.81 11.34 27.04
CA ASN A 55 -5.14 11.78 26.64
C ASN A 55 -5.17 13.18 25.99
N ILE A 56 -4.07 13.56 25.31
CA ILE A 56 -3.99 14.80 24.52
C ILE A 56 -4.36 14.45 23.09
N THR A 57 -5.55 14.89 22.66
CA THR A 57 -6.13 14.64 21.34
C THR A 57 -6.05 15.87 20.45
N CYS A 58 -6.23 15.68 19.15
CA CYS A 58 -6.36 16.77 18.20
C CYS A 58 -7.73 17.45 18.32
N SER A 59 -7.83 18.69 17.84
CA SER A 59 -9.09 19.40 17.62
C SER A 59 -10.04 18.66 16.67
N ASP A 60 -11.34 18.98 16.74
CA ASP A 60 -12.38 18.36 15.90
C ASP A 60 -12.04 18.46 14.40
N GLY A 61 -12.16 17.33 13.69
CA GLY A 61 -11.80 17.22 12.27
C GLY A 61 -10.35 16.81 11.99
N CYS A 62 -9.48 16.81 13.01
CA CYS A 62 -8.11 16.34 12.90
C CYS A 62 -7.95 14.92 13.50
N VAL A 63 -7.07 14.12 12.89
CA VAL A 63 -6.73 12.77 13.34
C VAL A 63 -5.29 12.74 13.84
N CYS A 64 -5.08 12.14 15.00
CA CYS A 64 -3.76 11.94 15.59
C CYS A 64 -3.04 10.77 14.90
N VAL A 65 -1.89 11.04 14.29
CA VAL A 65 -1.05 10.03 13.63
C VAL A 65 0.29 9.93 14.33
N LYS A 66 0.67 8.72 14.73
CA LYS A 66 1.98 8.41 15.33
C LYS A 66 2.81 7.56 14.39
N LEU A 67 4.11 7.82 14.32
CA LEU A 67 5.04 7.01 13.56
C LEU A 67 5.77 6.05 14.51
N GLY A 68 5.53 4.75 14.32
CA GLY A 68 6.18 3.71 15.13
C GLY A 68 5.81 3.79 16.61
N GLU A 69 6.84 3.84 17.47
CA GLU A 69 6.70 3.82 18.94
C GLU A 69 6.85 5.21 19.58
N GLU A 70 6.75 6.29 18.80
CA GLU A 70 6.86 7.65 19.33
C GLU A 70 5.73 7.96 20.33
N GLU A 71 6.07 8.68 21.41
CA GLU A 71 5.07 9.10 22.42
C GLU A 71 4.19 10.24 21.91
N GLU A 72 4.73 11.07 21.03
CA GLU A 72 4.07 12.19 20.38
C GLU A 72 3.64 11.81 18.96
N GLY A 73 2.51 12.33 18.52
CA GLY A 73 2.00 12.21 17.16
C GLY A 73 1.64 13.57 16.60
N THR A 74 1.45 13.63 15.29
CA THR A 74 1.06 14.84 14.57
C THR A 74 -0.41 14.77 14.21
N CYS A 75 -1.11 15.88 14.33
CA CYS A 75 -2.51 15.98 13.95
C CYS A 75 -2.63 16.31 12.45
N PHE A 76 -3.45 15.57 11.72
CA PHE A 76 -3.72 15.80 10.30
C PHE A 76 -5.20 15.97 10.04
N ASN A 77 -5.55 16.94 9.20
CA ASN A 77 -6.89 17.13 8.69
C ASN A 77 -7.03 16.39 7.35
N MET A 78 -8.00 15.48 7.31
CA MET A 78 -8.33 14.72 6.10
C MET A 78 -9.47 15.34 5.29
N THR A 79 -10.03 16.48 5.74
CA THR A 79 -11.04 17.25 5.02
C THR A 79 -10.37 18.07 3.91
N GLY A 80 -10.16 17.47 2.75
CA GLY A 80 -9.55 18.16 1.60
C GLY A 80 -9.83 17.53 0.24
N VAL A 81 -10.76 16.57 0.17
CA VAL A 81 -11.02 15.77 -1.03
C VAL A 81 -12.51 15.70 -1.29
N ASP A 82 -12.97 16.57 -2.21
CA ASP A 82 -14.20 16.32 -2.95
C ASP A 82 -13.95 15.14 -3.89
N TRP A 83 -14.22 13.93 -3.40
CA TRP A 83 -14.18 12.70 -4.22
C TRP A 83 -15.30 12.66 -5.28
N LEU A 84 -16.20 13.64 -5.24
CA LEU A 84 -17.24 13.86 -6.22
C LEU A 84 -16.81 15.05 -7.06
N GLY A 85 -16.18 14.77 -8.21
CA GLY A 85 -15.90 15.79 -9.20
C GLY A 85 -17.17 16.60 -9.47
N SER A 86 -17.19 17.85 -8.98
CA SER A 86 -18.21 18.81 -9.35
C SER A 86 -18.19 18.91 -10.88
N PRO A 87 -19.31 18.70 -11.59
CA PRO A 87 -19.37 19.10 -12.98
C PRO A 87 -19.09 20.60 -13.01
N SER A 88 -18.06 20.99 -13.74
CA SER A 88 -17.85 22.38 -14.13
C SER A 88 -19.07 22.83 -14.95
N ASP A 89 -20.05 23.43 -14.28
CA ASP A 89 -21.04 24.30 -14.91
C ASP A 89 -20.45 25.72 -14.94
N ASP A 90 -19.74 26.04 -16.02
CA ASP A 90 -19.63 27.39 -16.62
C ASP A 90 -18.98 27.30 -18.02
#